data_AF-A0A9D5TQP7-F1
#
_entry.id   AF-A0A9D5TQP7-F1
#
_cell.length_a   1.000
_cell.length_b   1.000
_cell.length_c   1.000
_cell.angle_alpha   90.00
_cell.angle_beta   90.00
_cell.angle_gamma   90.00
#
_symmetry.space_group_name_H-M   'P 1'
#
loop_
_entity.id
_entity.type
_entity.pdbx_description
1 polymer ?
#
loop_
_entity_poly.entity_id
_entity_poly.type
_entity_poly.pdbx_seq_one_letter_code
_entity_poly.pdbx_strand_id
1 'polypeptide(L)' 'MYSEKVMDHFENPRNVGEIKDADAVGQVGNAKCGDIMKMYMKI' A
#
# COMPACT_ATOMS: atom_id res chain seq x y z
N MET A 1 9.43 -3.78 -19.45
CA MET A 1 9.68 -2.45 -18.85
C MET A 1 8.39 -1.95 -18.24
N TYR A 2 8.48 -1.21 -17.14
CA TYR A 2 7.32 -0.61 -16.49
C TYR A 2 6.71 0.48 -17.37
N SER A 3 5.38 0.60 -17.35
CA SER A 3 4.70 1.68 -18.07
C SER A 3 4.90 3.01 -17.34
N GLU A 4 4.74 4.11 -18.07
CA GLU A 4 4.76 5.46 -17.50
C GLU A 4 3.77 5.59 -16.34
N LYS A 5 2.59 4.97 -16.46
CA LYS A 5 1.57 4.95 -15.40
C LYS A 5 2.07 4.25 -14.12
N VAL A 6 2.80 3.14 -14.26
CA VAL A 6 3.37 2.45 -13.08
C VAL A 6 4.43 3.32 -12.42
N MET A 7 5.30 3.95 -13.21
CA MET A 7 6.35 4.83 -12.69
C MET A 7 5.77 6.05 -11.96
N ASP A 8 4.72 6.68 -12.51
CA ASP A 8 4.06 7.81 -11.84
C ASP A 8 3.46 7.44 -10.49
N HIS A 9 2.79 6.30 -10.37
CA HIS A 9 2.24 5.86 -9.08
C HIS A 9 3.32 5.47 -8.07
N PHE A 10 4.46 4.96 -8.56
CA PHE A 10 5.58 4.58 -7.73
C PHE A 10 6.31 5.80 -7.15
N GLU A 11 6.59 6.81 -7.98
CA GLU A 11 7.28 8.04 -7.56
C GLU A 11 6.34 9.02 -6.82
N ASN A 12 5.03 9.01 -7.16
CA ASN A 12 4.02 9.88 -6.56
C ASN A 12 2.88 9.06 -5.91
N PRO A 13 3.14 8.38 -4.79
CA PRO A 13 2.14 7.58 -4.11
C PRO A 13 1.09 8.46 -3.43
N ARG A 14 -0.20 8.15 -3.64
CA ARG A 14 -1.32 9.04 -3.30
C ARG A 14 -1.99 8.74 -1.97
N ASN A 15 -1.77 7.54 -1.42
CA ASN A 15 -2.49 7.04 -0.24
C ASN A 15 -1.56 6.32 0.75
N VAL A 16 -0.30 6.77 0.84
CA VAL A 16 0.65 6.22 1.81
C VAL A 16 0.50 6.93 3.15
N GLY A 17 0.38 6.15 4.21
CA GLY A 17 0.26 6.64 5.57
C GLY A 17 -0.63 5.75 6.42
N GLU A 18 -1.06 6.28 7.55
CA GLU A 18 -1.97 5.61 8.46
C GLU A 18 -3.27 6.41 8.57
N ILE A 19 -4.39 5.70 8.70
CA ILE A 19 -5.68 6.30 9.03
C ILE A 19 -5.90 6.10 10.52
N LYS A 20 -6.00 7.20 11.28
CA LYS A 20 -6.38 7.14 12.70
C LYS A 20 -7.83 6.67 12.83
N ASP A 21 -8.12 5.88 13.86
CA ASP A 21 -9.45 5.35 14.15
C ASP A 21 -10.07 4.63 12.93
N ALA A 22 -9.26 3.89 12.17
CA ALA A 22 -9.71 3.09 11.05
C ALA A 22 -10.70 2.01 11.52
N ASP A 23 -11.75 1.77 10.73
CA ASP A 23 -12.75 0.75 11.04
C ASP A 23 -12.23 -0.67 10.74
N ALA A 24 -11.26 -0.79 9.83
CA ALA A 24 -10.56 -2.03 9.54
C ALA A 24 -9.06 -1.84 9.26
N VAL A 25 -8.25 -2.82 9.67
CA VAL A 25 -6.81 -2.90 9.41
C VAL A 25 -6.46 -4.31 8.92
N GLY A 26 -5.80 -4.41 7.77
CA GLY A 26 -5.33 -5.67 7.20
C GLY A 26 -3.81 -5.65 7.00
N GLN A 27 -3.13 -6.77 7.29
CA GLN A 27 -1.71 -6.93 7.03
C GLN A 27 -1.43 -8.30 6.40
N VAL A 28 -0.69 -8.31 5.30
CA VAL A 28 -0.28 -9.53 4.58
C VAL A 28 1.20 -9.40 4.21
N GLY A 29 1.93 -10.51 4.27
CA GLY A 29 3.32 -10.57 3.84
C GLY A 29 3.58 -11.74 2.89
N ASN A 30 4.56 -11.59 2.01
CA ASN A 30 5.04 -12.64 1.12
C ASN A 30 6.43 -13.09 1.54
N ALA A 31 6.52 -14.28 2.14
CA ALA A 31 7.77 -14.84 2.66
C ALA A 31 8.86 -15.07 1.59
N LYS A 32 8.50 -15.14 0.30
CA LYS A 32 9.47 -15.38 -0.78
C LYS A 32 10.29 -14.13 -1.13
N CYS A 33 9.69 -12.95 -1.08
CA CYS A 33 10.33 -11.69 -1.43
C CYS A 33 10.53 -10.76 -0.22
N GLY A 34 9.90 -11.07 0.93
CA GLY A 34 9.97 -10.24 2.13
C GLY A 34 9.02 -9.03 2.11
N ASP A 35 8.18 -8.90 1.08
CA ASP A 35 7.23 -7.79 0.97
C ASP A 35 6.16 -7.89 2.04
N ILE A 36 5.86 -6.76 2.69
CA ILE A 36 4.80 -6.63 3.68
C ILE A 36 3.91 -5.47 3.26
N MET A 37 2.60 -5.74 3.17
CA MET A 37 1.58 -4.74 2.89
C MET A 37 0.69 -4.57 4.12
N LYS A 38 0.49 -3.33 4.55
CA LYS A 38 -0.46 -2.94 5.60
C LYS A 38 -1.45 -1.95 5.01
N MET A 39 -2.74 -2.22 5.20
CA MET A 39 -3.83 -1.41 4.68
C MET A 39 -4.76 -0.99 5.81
N TYR A 40 -5.23 0.25 5.74
CA TYR A 40 -6.22 0.83 6.63
C TYR A 40 -7.46 1.19 5.82
N MET A 41 -8.66 0.96 6.37
CA MET A 41 -9.93 1.31 5.74
C MET A 41 -10.83 2.02 6.75
N LYS A 42 -11.43 3.13 6.32
CA LYS A 42 -12.50 3.85 7.02
C LYS A 42 -13.79 3.66 6.22
N ILE A 43 -14.84 3.10 6.83
CA ILE A 43 -16.10 2.70 6.18
C ILE A 43 -17.28 3.24 6.95
#